data_AF-A0A822ZKH6-F1
#
_entry.id   AF-A0A822ZKH6-F1
#
_cell.length_a   1.000
_cell.length_b   1.000
_cell.length_c   1.000
_cell.angle_alpha   90.00
_cell.angle_beta   90.00
_cell.angle_gamma   90.00
#
_symmetry.space_group_name_H-M   'P 1'
#
loop_
_entity.id
_entity.type
_entity.pdbx_description
1 polymer ?
#
loop_
_entity_poly.entity_id
_entity_poly.type
_entity_poly.pdbx_seq_one_letter_code
_entity_poly.pdbx_strand_id
1 'polypeptide(L)'
;MSVGDDHVCALVDGTGVVKCWRGERNNFLAAGTGEGFLSMTSGRGFSCGILNTSCTVECWGTRQIGQEIQAQFGNVSTINVYNLDGFKLVYI
;
A
#
# COMPACT_ATOMS: atom_id res chain seq x y z
N MET A 1 0.28 9.70 -5.04
CA MET A 1 -0.79 10.03 -4.07
C MET A 1 -1.93 9.05 -4.29
N SER A 2 -2.69 8.74 -3.25
CA SER A 2 -3.77 7.76 -3.29
C SER A 2 -4.95 8.24 -2.45
N VAL A 3 -6.17 7.90 -2.86
CA VAL A 3 -7.42 8.35 -2.25
C VAL A 3 -8.31 7.13 -1.98
N GLY A 4 -8.63 6.89 -0.72
CA GLY A 4 -9.70 5.99 -0.30
C GLY A 4 -10.99 6.76 0.02
N ASP A 5 -12.05 6.05 0.39
CA ASP A 5 -13.36 6.65 0.70
C ASP A 5 -13.29 7.72 1.81
N ASP A 6 -12.42 7.52 2.80
CA ASP A 6 -12.36 8.31 4.03
C ASP A 6 -10.99 8.93 4.32
N HIS A 7 -9.96 8.58 3.55
CA HIS A 7 -8.59 9.03 3.77
C HIS A 7 -7.85 9.29 2.45
N VAL A 8 -6.85 10.15 2.53
CA VAL A 8 -5.92 10.44 1.44
C VAL A 8 -4.52 10.14 1.95
N CYS A 9 -3.73 9.39 1.19
CA CYS A 9 -2.32 9.13 1.51
C CYS A 9 -1.39 9.60 0.39
N ALA A 10 -0.17 9.96 0.75
CA ALA A 10 0.87 10.29 -0.20
C ALA A 10 2.23 9.79 0.28
N LEU A 11 3.11 9.55 -0.69
CA LEU A 11 4.50 9.25 -0.46
C LEU A 11 5.28 10.56 -0.39
N VAL A 12 6.12 10.69 0.63
CA VAL A 12 7.11 11.77 0.70
C VAL A 12 8.23 11.44 -0.29
N ASP A 13 8.49 12.37 -1.21
CA ASP A 13 9.54 12.21 -2.21
C ASP A 13 10.91 11.96 -1.56
N GLY A 14 11.73 11.14 -2.21
CA GLY A 14 13.06 10.71 -1.74
C GLY A 14 13.07 9.69 -0.58
N THR A 15 12.10 9.73 0.34
CA THR A 15 12.05 8.79 1.48
C THR A 15 11.04 7.65 1.29
N GLY A 16 10.00 7.86 0.50
CA GLY A 16 8.89 6.91 0.37
C GLY A 16 8.03 6.78 1.62
N VAL A 17 8.22 7.64 2.64
CA VAL A 17 7.43 7.62 3.87
C VAL A 17 5.99 7.98 3.54
N VAL A 18 5.05 7.21 4.08
CA VAL A 18 3.62 7.47 3.92
C VAL A 18 3.16 8.57 4.87
N LYS A 19 2.46 9.57 4.34
CA LYS A 19 1.65 10.50 5.11
C LYS A 19 0.19 10.34 4.71
N CYS A 20 -0.69 10.23 5.70
CA CYS A 20 -2.12 10.12 5.47
C CYS A 20 -2.86 11.27 6.17
N TRP A 21 -3.96 11.68 5.56
CA TRP A 21 -4.86 12.72 6.05
C TRP A 21 -6.28 12.18 6.07
N ARG A 22 -7.06 12.62 7.06
CA ARG A 22 -8.42 12.12 7.35
C ARG A 22 -8.40 10.62 7.71
N GLY A 23 -9.55 9.97 7.76
CA GLY A 23 -9.76 8.62 8.27
C GLY A 23 -10.65 8.59 9.52
N GLU A 24 -10.82 7.41 10.11
CA GLU A 24 -11.59 7.24 11.34
C GLU A 24 -11.10 8.20 12.45
N ARG A 25 -12.00 9.03 12.98
CA ARG A 25 -11.66 10.08 13.98
C ARG A 25 -10.60 11.09 13.51
N ASN A 26 -10.56 11.40 12.21
CA ASN A 26 -9.60 12.32 11.58
C ASN A 26 -8.15 11.81 11.54
N ASN A 27 -7.92 10.52 11.74
CA ASN A 27 -6.60 9.93 11.62
C ASN A 27 -6.68 8.57 10.92
N PHE A 28 -5.88 8.37 9.89
CA PHE A 28 -5.72 7.07 9.27
C PHE A 28 -4.45 6.40 9.80
N LEU A 29 -4.51 5.09 10.00
CA LEU A 29 -3.39 4.33 10.56
C LEU A 29 -2.15 4.50 9.69
N ALA A 30 -1.01 4.73 10.33
CA ALA A 30 0.28 4.71 9.66
C ALA A 30 0.61 3.28 9.20
N ALA A 31 1.41 3.17 8.14
CA ALA A 31 1.99 1.88 7.75
C ALA A 31 2.88 1.33 8.88
N GLY A 32 2.86 0.01 9.09
CA GLY A 32 3.40 -0.61 10.29
C GLY A 32 4.92 -0.80 10.28
N THR A 33 5.56 -0.75 9.11
CA THR A 33 6.97 -1.11 8.93
C THR A 33 7.95 0.01 9.17
N GLY A 34 7.53 1.28 9.10
CA GLY A 34 8.44 2.43 9.12
C GLY A 34 9.38 2.48 7.90
N GLU A 35 9.21 1.56 6.95
CA GLU A 35 9.93 1.50 5.70
C GLU A 35 9.30 2.43 4.66
N GLY A 36 10.10 2.82 3.67
CA GLY A 36 9.62 3.59 2.52
C GLY A 36 8.90 2.70 1.50
N PHE A 37 7.97 3.29 0.77
CA PHE A 37 7.20 2.62 -0.28
C PHE A 37 7.53 3.19 -1.67
N LEU A 38 7.53 2.33 -2.68
CA LEU A 38 7.73 2.68 -4.10
C LEU A 38 6.44 3.18 -4.76
N SER A 39 5.31 2.58 -4.40
CA SER A 39 3.99 2.97 -4.88
C SER A 39 2.93 2.64 -3.83
N MET A 40 1.75 3.22 -3.98
CA MET A 40 0.61 2.97 -3.09
C MET A 40 -0.73 3.10 -3.82
N THR A 41 -1.71 2.39 -3.28
CA THR A 41 -3.14 2.50 -3.61
C THR A 41 -3.97 2.43 -2.32
N SER A 42 -5.20 2.91 -2.36
CA SER A 42 -6.09 3.04 -1.21
C SER A 42 -7.50 2.68 -1.62
N GLY A 43 -8.23 2.03 -0.72
CA GLY A 43 -9.66 1.77 -0.86
C GLY A 43 -10.39 2.24 0.39
N ARG A 44 -11.63 1.77 0.56
CA ARG A 44 -12.42 2.07 1.76
C ARG A 44 -11.73 1.52 3.01
N GLY A 45 -11.16 2.38 3.85
CA GLY A 45 -10.58 1.99 5.15
C GLY A 45 -9.32 1.11 5.11
N PHE A 46 -8.66 0.98 3.96
CA PHE A 46 -7.35 0.33 3.83
C PHE A 46 -6.48 1.03 2.80
N SER A 47 -5.16 0.88 2.94
CA SER A 47 -4.16 1.26 1.96
C SER A 47 -3.18 0.11 1.77
N CYS A 48 -2.62 -0.01 0.57
CA CYS A 48 -1.59 -0.98 0.23
C CYS A 48 -0.46 -0.27 -0.51
N GLY A 49 0.74 -0.81 -0.39
CA GLY A 49 1.90 -0.32 -1.13
C GLY A 49 2.97 -1.37 -1.33
N ILE A 50 3.92 -1.04 -2.18
CA ILE A 50 5.10 -1.87 -2.45
C ILE A 50 6.27 -1.34 -1.63
N LEU A 51 6.83 -2.17 -0.76
CA LEU A 51 7.99 -1.83 0.06
C LEU A 51 9.23 -1.58 -0.79
N ASN A 52 10.00 -0.54 -0.46
CA ASN A 52 11.21 -0.18 -1.20
C ASN A 52 12.35 -1.19 -1.02
N THR A 53 12.43 -1.84 0.15
CA THR A 53 13.51 -2.76 0.51
C THR A 53 13.29 -4.17 -0.07
N SER A 54 12.13 -4.76 0.19
CA SER A 54 11.81 -6.14 -0.21
C SER A 54 11.06 -6.23 -1.55
N CYS A 55 10.54 -5.11 -2.05
CA CYS A 55 9.61 -5.08 -3.18
C CYS A 55 8.37 -5.98 -2.95
N THR A 56 7.99 -6.28 -1.72
CA THR A 56 6.76 -7.03 -1.39
C THR A 56 5.58 -6.08 -1.15
N VAL A 57 4.37 -6.61 -1.23
CA VAL A 57 3.14 -5.87 -0.89
C VAL A 57 2.95 -5.84 0.62
N GLU A 58 2.67 -4.66 1.15
CA GLU A 58 2.17 -4.47 2.50
C GLU A 58 0.87 -3.65 2.45
N CYS A 59 -0.13 -4.10 3.20
CA CYS A 59 -1.41 -3.44 3.37
C CYS A 59 -1.67 -3.14 4.84
N TRP A 60 -2.27 -1.99 5.10
CA TRP A 60 -2.63 -1.53 6.43
C TRP A 60 -4.01 -0.84 6.44
N GLY A 61 -4.60 -0.70 7.62
CA GLY A 61 -5.95 -0.16 7.82
C GLY A 61 -6.82 -1.08 8.66
N THR A 62 -8.10 -0.71 8.82
CA THR A 62 -9.05 -1.44 9.68
C THR A 62 -9.87 -2.48 8.92
N ARG A 63 -9.81 -2.49 7.58
CA ARG A 63 -10.63 -3.37 6.74
C ARG A 63 -9.88 -4.64 6.35
N GLN A 64 -10.56 -5.78 6.57
CA GLN A 64 -10.04 -7.13 6.32
C GLN A 64 -9.56 -7.34 4.88
N ILE A 65 -10.20 -6.69 3.91
CA ILE A 65 -9.83 -6.77 2.49
C ILE A 65 -8.36 -6.40 2.23
N GLY A 66 -7.78 -5.49 3.01
CA GLY A 66 -6.35 -5.17 2.91
C GLY A 66 -5.46 -6.36 3.27
N GLN A 67 -5.81 -7.09 4.33
CA GLN A 67 -5.08 -8.30 4.73
C GLN A 67 -5.25 -9.44 3.71
N GLU A 68 -6.44 -9.58 3.14
CA GLU A 68 -6.71 -10.57 2.09
C GLU A 68 -5.88 -10.28 0.83
N ILE A 69 -5.83 -9.02 0.38
CA ILE A 69 -4.99 -8.59 -0.74
C ILE A 69 -3.53 -8.93 -0.46
N GLN A 70 -2.99 -8.52 0.70
CA GLN A 70 -1.61 -8.82 1.07
C GLN A 70 -1.33 -10.34 1.08
N ALA A 71 -2.25 -11.15 1.63
CA ALA A 71 -2.11 -12.59 1.68
C ALA A 71 -2.08 -13.25 0.29
N GLN A 72 -2.83 -12.71 -0.69
CA GLN A 72 -2.82 -13.20 -2.06
C GLN A 72 -1.48 -12.98 -2.77
N PHE A 73 -0.76 -11.90 -2.45
CA PHE A 73 0.60 -11.68 -2.94
C PHE A 73 1.65 -12.48 -2.14
N GLY A 74 1.34 -12.86 -0.90
CA GLY A 74 2.25 -13.61 -0.03
C GLY A 74 3.58 -12.89 0.19
N ASN A 75 4.66 -13.66 0.37
CA ASN A 75 6.03 -13.11 0.47
C ASN A 75 6.71 -12.97 -0.90
N VAL A 76 5.94 -12.87 -1.97
CA VAL A 76 6.47 -12.75 -3.33
C VAL A 76 6.88 -11.32 -3.58
N SER A 77 8.12 -11.11 -3.99
CA SER A 77 8.57 -9.82 -4.51
C SER A 77 7.78 -9.49 -5.78
N THR A 78 7.22 -8.30 -5.86
CA THR A 78 6.53 -7.79 -7.05
C THR A 78 7.42 -7.87 -8.30
N ILE A 79 8.75 -7.76 -8.16
CA ILE A 79 9.72 -8.03 -9.24
C ILE A 79 9.55 -9.44 -9.83
N ASN A 80 9.30 -10.45 -8.98
CA ASN A 80 9.04 -11.81 -9.43
C ASN A 80 7.67 -11.93 -10.11
N VAL A 81 6.65 -11.20 -9.65
CA VAL A 81 5.32 -11.17 -10.28
C VAL A 81 5.40 -10.58 -11.70
N TYR A 82 6.14 -9.49 -11.90
CA TYR A 82 6.34 -8.92 -13.25
C TYR A 82 7.01 -9.90 -14.21
N ASN A 83 7.94 -10.73 -13.72
CA ASN A 83 8.67 -11.71 -14.53
C ASN A 83 7.89 -13.00 -14.79
N LEU A 84 6.90 -13.34 -13.96
CA LEU A 84 6.13 -14.59 -14.07
C LEU A 84 4.91 -14.44 -15.00
N ASP A 85 4.21 -13.31 -14.96
CA ASP A 85 2.89 -13.20 -15.62
C ASP A 85 2.80 -12.13 -16.71
N GLY A 86 3.84 -11.31 -16.95
CA GLY A 86 3.76 -10.18 -17.90
C GLY A 86 2.65 -9.17 -17.57
N PHE A 87 2.04 -9.27 -16.38
CA PHE A 87 0.89 -8.51 -15.97
C PHE A 87 1.36 -7.14 -15.49
N LYS A 88 1.15 -6.10 -16.31
CA LYS A 88 1.08 -4.72 -15.82
C LYS A 88 -0.05 -4.69 -14.80
N LEU A 89 0.26 -4.60 -13.51
CA LEU A 89 -0.73 -4.27 -12.50
C LEU A 89 -1.44 -2.99 -12.95
N VAL A 90 -2.74 -3.12 -13.14
CA VAL A 90 -3.69 -2.06 -13.43
C VAL A 90 -3.46 -0.98 -12.38
N TYR A 91 -3.03 0.20 -12.84
CA TYR A 91 -3.21 1.42 -12.09
C TYR A 91 -4.73 1.60 -11.96
N ILE A 92 -5.27 1.30 -10.78
CA ILE A 92 -6.62 1.75 -10.40
C ILE A 92 -6.48 3.20 -9.95
#